data_AF-A0A192H3W3-F1
#
_entry.id   AF-A0A192H3W3-F1
#
_cell.length_a   1.000
_cell.length_b   1.000
_cell.length_c   1.000
_cell.angle_alpha   90.00
_cell.angle_beta   90.00
_cell.angle_gamma   90.00
#
_symmetry.space_group_name_H-M   'P 1'
#
loop_
_entity.id
_entity.type
_entity.pdbx_description
1 polymer ?
#
loop_
_entity_poly.entity_id
_entity_poly.type
_entity_poly.pdbx_seq_one_letter_code
_entity_poly.pdbx_strand_id
1 'polypeptide(L)'
;MLGAVVIILFIGFIFILRQSPSPAEKTAVASSSSSSDTTESERASLAAENASLKASTTQSKSEVTATNKQKSVTLSEAEKQTVTEQMLNWADSRAQTGNMAVSNYYFNHGAAGSGDWYAQTPDGEVQVQDNNNPGTANFKIHAIGGLVFYTSKDGTTGVDDSLDSGSTADGYTTNMNFDKPVSKYLLADNGVVYELKSGNGTTVDPLTGFGEYNNNGTETTYKPDQDFTVSNDSAATNELQDLLEPY
;
A
#
# COMPACT_ATOMS: atom_id res chain seq x y z
N MET A 1 -64.09 9.71 -10.85
CA MET A 1 -63.74 9.17 -12.19
C MET A 1 -63.25 7.73 -12.01
N LEU A 2 -63.14 6.94 -13.09
CA LEU A 2 -62.76 5.52 -13.05
C LEU A 2 -61.23 5.31 -13.02
N GLY A 3 -60.77 4.10 -12.68
CA GLY A 3 -59.36 3.67 -12.70
C GLY A 3 -58.95 2.90 -11.44
N ALA A 4 -59.67 1.85 -11.02
CA ALA A 4 -59.56 0.47 -11.54
C ALA A 4 -58.25 -0.24 -11.11
N VAL A 5 -58.36 -1.17 -10.15
CA VAL A 5 -57.28 -2.03 -9.65
C VAL A 5 -57.29 -3.37 -10.39
N VAL A 6 -56.12 -3.95 -10.67
CA VAL A 6 -55.97 -5.34 -11.14
C VAL A 6 -54.87 -6.03 -10.33
N ILE A 7 -55.19 -7.21 -9.79
CA ILE A 7 -54.27 -8.15 -9.14
C ILE A 7 -54.40 -9.49 -9.86
N ILE A 8 -53.29 -10.15 -10.19
CA ILE A 8 -53.26 -11.52 -10.75
C ILE A 8 -52.18 -12.34 -10.03
N LEU A 9 -52.43 -13.62 -9.79
CA LEU A 9 -51.60 -14.56 -9.02
C LEU A 9 -51.75 -16.03 -9.54
N PHE A 10 -50.79 -16.91 -9.21
CA PHE A 10 -50.68 -18.36 -9.56
C PHE A 10 -50.49 -18.67 -11.08
N ILE A 11 -50.18 -19.87 -11.62
CA ILE A 11 -49.96 -21.28 -11.19
C ILE A 11 -48.84 -21.87 -12.11
N GLY A 12 -47.99 -22.88 -11.80
CA GLY A 12 -47.67 -23.59 -10.55
C GLY A 12 -47.27 -25.10 -10.72
N PHE A 13 -45.98 -25.42 -10.51
CA PHE A 13 -45.41 -26.76 -10.17
C PHE A 13 -45.24 -27.88 -11.26
N ILE A 14 -44.48 -28.93 -10.88
CA ILE A 14 -44.13 -30.22 -11.59
C ILE A 14 -42.94 -30.10 -12.60
N PHE A 15 -41.73 -30.71 -12.51
CA PHE A 15 -41.10 -31.90 -11.84
C PHE A 15 -41.05 -33.17 -12.75
N ILE A 16 -40.13 -34.15 -12.48
CA ILE A 16 -40.01 -35.54 -13.03
C ILE A 16 -39.24 -35.65 -14.40
N LEU A 17 -38.23 -36.52 -14.68
CA LEU A 17 -37.56 -37.63 -13.93
C LEU A 17 -36.09 -37.97 -14.42
N ARG A 18 -35.43 -38.88 -13.67
CA ARG A 18 -34.16 -39.68 -13.83
C ARG A 18 -33.76 -40.17 -15.26
N GLN A 19 -32.57 -40.74 -15.56
CA GLN A 19 -31.79 -41.83 -14.89
C GLN A 19 -30.27 -41.92 -15.20
N SER A 20 -29.57 -42.72 -14.39
CA SER A 20 -28.24 -43.37 -14.60
C SER A 20 -28.44 -44.91 -14.46
N PRO A 21 -27.52 -45.85 -14.81
CA PRO A 21 -26.04 -45.78 -14.74
C PRO A 21 -25.24 -46.58 -15.82
N SER A 22 -23.96 -46.89 -15.49
CA SER A 22 -22.96 -47.82 -16.09
C SER A 22 -23.48 -49.24 -16.49
N PRO A 23 -22.74 -50.08 -17.28
CA PRO A 23 -21.32 -50.44 -17.07
C PRO A 23 -20.43 -50.62 -18.33
N ALA A 24 -19.26 -51.27 -18.17
CA ALA A 24 -18.04 -51.14 -18.98
C ALA A 24 -17.69 -52.34 -19.92
N GLU A 25 -16.50 -52.24 -20.54
CA GLU A 25 -15.62 -53.31 -21.07
C GLU A 25 -15.91 -53.91 -22.48
N LYS A 26 -14.96 -53.76 -23.44
CA LYS A 26 -14.00 -54.83 -23.84
C LYS A 26 -12.90 -54.40 -24.84
N THR A 27 -11.77 -55.11 -24.79
CA THR A 27 -10.47 -54.96 -25.50
C THR A 27 -10.46 -55.37 -26.99
N ALA A 28 -9.60 -54.76 -27.84
CA ALA A 28 -8.50 -55.45 -28.57
C ALA A 28 -7.83 -54.66 -29.75
N VAL A 29 -6.53 -54.35 -29.57
CA VAL A 29 -5.36 -54.25 -30.50
C VAL A 29 -5.51 -54.31 -32.05
N ALA A 30 -4.94 -53.31 -32.76
CA ALA A 30 -4.05 -53.40 -33.97
C ALA A 30 -4.09 -52.10 -34.83
N SER A 31 -3.12 -51.72 -35.69
CA SER A 31 -1.63 -51.70 -35.63
C SER A 31 -1.06 -51.10 -36.94
N SER A 32 -0.49 -49.89 -36.90
CA SER A 32 0.39 -49.34 -37.96
C SER A 32 1.21 -48.15 -37.38
N SER A 33 2.50 -48.28 -37.08
CA SER A 33 3.68 -48.53 -37.94
C SER A 33 4.31 -47.26 -38.54
N SER A 34 5.01 -46.49 -37.71
CA SER A 34 6.25 -45.81 -38.09
C SER A 34 7.21 -45.82 -36.90
N SER A 35 8.50 -46.06 -37.15
CA SER A 35 9.53 -46.19 -36.12
C SER A 35 10.48 -44.98 -36.18
N SER A 36 11.11 -44.67 -35.03
CA SER A 36 12.53 -44.30 -34.84
C SER A 36 13.20 -43.44 -35.94
N ASP A 37 13.78 -42.27 -35.64
CA ASP A 37 14.90 -42.11 -34.70
C ASP A 37 15.01 -40.65 -34.20
N THR A 38 15.09 -40.46 -32.87
CA THR A 38 15.48 -39.17 -32.27
C THR A 38 16.96 -39.22 -31.90
N THR A 39 17.72 -38.19 -32.31
CA THR A 39 19.19 -38.20 -32.22
C THR A 39 19.69 -37.81 -30.84
N GLU A 40 20.85 -38.34 -30.47
CA GLU A 40 21.44 -38.22 -29.13
C GLU A 40 21.81 -36.78 -28.71
N SER A 41 21.71 -35.82 -29.64
CA SER A 41 22.02 -34.39 -29.43
C SER A 41 21.09 -33.67 -28.45
N GLU A 42 19.85 -34.11 -28.28
CA GLU A 42 18.87 -33.41 -27.40
C GLU A 42 19.02 -33.76 -25.92
N ARG A 43 19.75 -34.83 -25.57
CA ARG A 43 20.04 -35.16 -24.16
C ARG A 43 21.15 -34.33 -23.53
N ALA A 44 21.99 -33.68 -24.34
CA ALA A 44 23.11 -32.88 -23.86
C ALA A 44 22.68 -31.51 -23.31
N SER A 45 21.68 -30.86 -23.92
CA SER A 45 21.17 -29.55 -23.49
C SER A 45 20.48 -29.60 -22.11
N LEU A 46 19.59 -30.59 -21.92
CA LEU A 46 18.81 -30.78 -20.68
C LEU A 46 19.67 -31.13 -19.44
N ALA A 47 20.93 -31.56 -19.64
CA ALA A 47 21.89 -31.82 -18.58
C ALA A 47 22.63 -30.55 -18.11
N ALA A 48 22.84 -29.56 -18.99
CA ALA A 48 23.52 -28.32 -18.67
C ALA A 48 22.63 -27.36 -17.86
N GLU A 49 21.34 -27.29 -18.20
CA GLU A 49 20.38 -26.35 -17.58
C GLU A 49 20.11 -26.70 -16.10
N ASN A 50 20.00 -27.99 -15.77
CA ASN A 50 19.82 -28.48 -14.39
C ASN A 50 21.05 -28.28 -13.48
N ALA A 51 22.23 -27.98 -14.02
CA ALA A 51 23.40 -27.64 -13.22
C ALA A 51 23.36 -26.17 -12.73
N SER A 52 22.72 -25.28 -13.49
CA SER A 52 22.57 -23.85 -13.14
C SER A 52 21.63 -23.63 -11.96
N LEU A 53 20.50 -24.34 -11.95
CA LEU A 53 19.41 -24.16 -10.99
C LEU A 53 19.71 -24.65 -9.55
N LYS A 54 20.89 -25.25 -9.30
CA LYS A 54 21.28 -25.80 -8.00
C LYS A 54 22.33 -25.00 -7.22
N ALA A 55 22.60 -23.76 -7.64
CA ALA A 55 23.50 -22.83 -6.93
C ALA A 55 22.77 -21.84 -6.02
N SER A 56 21.51 -21.51 -6.31
CA SER A 56 20.76 -20.43 -5.65
C SER A 56 19.89 -20.90 -4.48
N THR A 57 20.48 -21.64 -3.52
CA THR A 57 19.79 -21.99 -2.26
C THR A 57 20.76 -21.97 -1.06
N THR A 58 21.66 -20.98 -1.04
CA THR A 58 22.37 -20.60 0.19
C THR A 58 21.48 -19.69 1.00
N GLN A 59 21.13 -20.16 2.20
CA GLN A 59 20.17 -19.55 3.11
C GLN A 59 20.67 -18.23 3.71
N SER A 60 20.46 -17.11 3.01
CA SER A 60 20.56 -15.78 3.61
C SER A 60 19.43 -15.60 4.63
N LYS A 61 19.70 -16.00 5.87
CA LYS A 61 18.95 -15.52 7.04
C LYS A 61 19.08 -14.00 7.06
N SER A 62 18.00 -13.28 6.79
CA SER A 62 18.00 -11.82 6.83
C SER A 62 18.45 -11.36 8.22
N GLU A 63 19.63 -10.78 8.30
CA GLU A 63 19.94 -9.85 9.38
C GLU A 63 19.00 -8.66 9.20
N VAL A 64 18.43 -8.18 10.30
CA VAL A 64 17.71 -6.90 10.28
C VAL A 64 18.79 -5.84 10.08
N THR A 65 18.97 -5.40 8.83
CA THR A 65 19.85 -4.28 8.51
C THR A 65 19.43 -3.11 9.39
N ALA A 66 20.30 -2.71 10.32
CA ALA A 66 20.09 -1.49 11.07
C ALA A 66 20.15 -0.34 10.06
N THR A 67 19.00 0.22 9.71
CA THR A 67 18.90 1.41 8.87
C THR A 67 19.82 2.47 9.44
N ASN A 68 20.86 2.86 8.71
CA ASN A 68 21.75 3.93 9.14
C ASN A 68 20.94 5.22 9.09
N LYS A 69 20.47 5.65 10.26
CA LYS A 69 19.69 6.88 10.42
C LYS A 69 20.61 8.06 10.16
N GLN A 70 20.21 8.95 9.26
CA GLN A 70 20.95 10.18 9.05
C GLN A 70 20.83 11.06 10.31
N LYS A 71 21.78 11.96 10.51
CA LYS A 71 21.57 13.07 11.45
C LYS A 71 20.40 13.89 10.92
N SER A 72 19.39 14.13 11.77
CA SER A 72 18.26 15.03 11.46
C SER A 72 18.74 16.33 10.78
N VAL A 73 18.18 16.61 9.61
CA VAL A 73 18.42 17.83 8.80
C VAL A 73 17.37 18.90 9.12
N THR A 74 17.59 20.13 8.66
CA THR A 74 16.63 21.23 8.87
C THR A 74 16.25 21.82 7.53
N LEU A 75 14.99 21.61 7.14
CA LEU A 75 14.42 22.00 5.85
C LEU A 75 13.39 23.10 6.05
N SER A 76 13.37 24.10 5.18
CA SER A 76 12.23 25.02 5.04
C SER A 76 11.05 24.32 4.35
N GLU A 77 9.84 24.87 4.49
CA GLU A 77 8.63 24.27 3.88
C GLU A 77 8.72 24.13 2.35
N ALA A 78 9.47 25.00 1.67
CA ALA A 78 9.71 24.89 0.22
C ALA A 78 10.65 23.71 -0.13
N GLU A 79 11.63 23.42 0.72
CA GLU A 79 12.53 22.27 0.55
C GLU A 79 11.82 20.97 0.93
N LYS A 80 11.00 20.98 1.99
CA LYS A 80 10.08 19.88 2.33
C LYS A 80 9.14 19.52 1.18
N GLN A 81 8.50 20.53 0.56
CA GLN A 81 7.68 20.34 -0.63
C GLN A 81 8.51 19.74 -1.78
N THR A 82 9.69 20.29 -2.06
CA THR A 82 10.58 19.81 -3.13
C THR A 82 10.96 18.34 -2.96
N VAL A 83 11.38 17.92 -1.76
CA VAL A 83 11.71 16.52 -1.46
C VAL A 83 10.47 15.61 -1.53
N THR A 84 9.31 16.09 -1.08
CA THR A 84 8.05 15.33 -1.16
C THR A 84 7.58 15.13 -2.61
N GLU A 85 7.70 16.16 -3.47
CA GLU A 85 7.43 16.05 -4.91
C GLU A 85 8.42 15.11 -5.60
N GLN A 86 9.70 15.12 -5.22
CA GLN A 86 10.69 14.20 -5.76
C GLN A 86 10.40 12.74 -5.35
N MET A 87 10.04 12.50 -4.08
CA MET A 87 9.59 11.18 -3.61
C MET A 87 8.29 10.71 -4.29
N LEU A 88 7.35 11.62 -4.61
CA LEU A 88 6.13 11.29 -5.36
C LEU A 88 6.46 10.88 -6.82
N ASN A 89 7.33 11.63 -7.50
CA ASN A 89 7.79 11.32 -8.85
C ASN A 89 8.55 9.97 -8.91
N TRP A 90 9.35 9.67 -7.89
CA TRP A 90 10.00 8.36 -7.73
C TRP A 90 9.00 7.22 -7.52
N ALA A 91 7.94 7.49 -6.74
CA ALA A 91 6.90 6.55 -6.39
C ALA A 91 5.97 6.20 -7.57
N ASP A 92 5.71 7.14 -8.48
CA ASP A 92 4.85 6.97 -9.67
C ASP A 92 5.16 5.66 -10.43
N SER A 93 6.40 5.50 -10.88
CA SER A 93 6.87 4.32 -11.61
C SER A 93 6.70 3.00 -10.85
N ARG A 94 6.77 3.04 -9.51
CA ARG A 94 6.60 1.88 -8.63
C ARG A 94 5.14 1.57 -8.40
N ALA A 95 4.30 2.59 -8.23
CA ALA A 95 2.86 2.46 -8.12
C ALA A 95 2.27 1.87 -9.42
N GLN A 96 2.66 2.39 -10.59
CA GLN A 96 2.34 1.81 -11.90
C GLN A 96 2.75 0.33 -11.99
N THR A 97 4.01 0.01 -11.65
CA THR A 97 4.52 -1.38 -11.65
C THR A 97 3.74 -2.30 -10.69
N GLY A 98 3.32 -1.78 -9.54
CA GLY A 98 2.51 -2.48 -8.54
C GLY A 98 1.02 -2.61 -8.88
N ASN A 99 0.53 -1.93 -9.93
CA ASN A 99 -0.91 -1.73 -10.20
C ASN A 99 -1.62 -1.02 -9.03
N MET A 100 -0.98 0.02 -8.51
CA MET A 100 -1.42 0.86 -7.40
C MET A 100 -1.45 2.33 -7.82
N ALA A 101 -2.30 3.12 -7.18
CA ALA A 101 -2.21 4.58 -7.17
C ALA A 101 -1.28 5.04 -6.03
N VAL A 102 -0.68 6.21 -6.17
CA VAL A 102 0.04 6.93 -5.12
C VAL A 102 -0.38 8.40 -5.09
N SER A 103 -0.52 8.97 -3.90
CA SER A 103 -0.80 10.40 -3.71
C SER A 103 0.03 10.95 -2.54
N ASN A 104 0.38 12.23 -2.57
CA ASN A 104 1.04 12.92 -1.45
C ASN A 104 0.03 13.45 -0.39
N TYR A 105 -1.26 13.16 -0.53
CA TYR A 105 -2.32 13.52 0.44
C TYR A 105 -2.27 12.64 1.71
N TYR A 106 -1.12 12.59 2.39
CA TYR A 106 -0.84 11.66 3.49
C TYR A 106 -1.47 12.06 4.84
N PHE A 107 -1.68 13.36 5.05
CA PHE A 107 -2.22 13.96 6.27
C PHE A 107 -3.09 15.17 5.91
N ASN A 108 -4.23 15.28 6.59
CA ASN A 108 -5.13 16.44 6.56
C ASN A 108 -6.07 16.35 7.77
N HIS A 109 -6.48 17.48 8.34
CA HIS A 109 -7.40 17.52 9.48
C HIS A 109 -8.60 18.43 9.20
N GLY A 110 -9.74 18.14 9.83
CA GLY A 110 -10.94 18.98 9.76
C GLY A 110 -10.80 20.26 10.60
N ALA A 111 -11.91 20.73 11.18
CA ALA A 111 -11.85 21.70 12.27
C ALA A 111 -11.29 21.03 13.54
N ALA A 112 -9.96 21.06 13.68
CA ALA A 112 -9.19 20.53 14.81
C ALA A 112 -9.08 21.54 15.96
N GLY A 113 -8.27 21.23 16.97
CA GLY A 113 -7.89 22.19 18.01
C GLY A 113 -6.83 23.19 17.54
N SER A 114 -5.84 23.42 18.38
CA SER A 114 -4.66 24.26 18.06
C SER A 114 -3.40 23.66 18.67
N GLY A 115 -3.40 22.35 18.94
CA GLY A 115 -2.20 21.60 19.26
C GLY A 115 -1.44 21.20 18.00
N ASP A 116 -0.19 20.80 18.18
CA ASP A 116 0.62 20.20 17.12
C ASP A 116 0.11 18.80 16.79
N TRP A 117 0.22 18.40 15.53
CA TRP A 117 -0.09 17.03 15.11
C TRP A 117 1.19 16.20 15.02
N TYR A 118 1.09 14.91 15.37
CA TYR A 118 2.22 13.98 15.36
C TYR A 118 1.82 12.54 15.02
N ALA A 119 2.79 11.77 14.54
CA ALA A 119 2.73 10.31 14.47
C ALA A 119 3.58 9.69 15.59
N GLN A 120 3.13 8.57 16.15
CA GLN A 120 3.97 7.71 16.99
C GLN A 120 4.81 6.77 16.12
N THR A 121 6.11 6.68 16.38
CA THR A 121 7.04 5.75 15.71
C THR A 121 7.93 5.02 16.74
N PRO A 122 8.72 3.99 16.34
CA PRO A 122 9.68 3.34 17.25
C PRO A 122 10.85 4.25 17.67
N ASP A 123 11.05 5.38 16.98
CA ASP A 123 12.12 6.34 17.21
C ASP A 123 11.69 7.51 18.12
N GLY A 124 10.38 7.64 18.36
CA GLY A 124 9.75 8.77 19.05
C GLY A 124 8.56 9.32 18.28
N GLU A 125 8.06 10.46 18.70
CA GLU A 125 7.03 11.21 18.00
C GLU A 125 7.63 12.01 16.84
N VAL A 126 6.96 11.98 15.69
CA VAL A 126 7.30 12.79 14.51
C VAL A 126 6.26 13.89 14.37
N GLN A 127 6.65 15.16 14.47
CA GLN A 127 5.72 16.29 14.28
C GLN A 127 5.32 16.37 12.80
N VAL A 128 4.02 16.36 12.49
CA VAL A 128 3.50 16.54 11.12
C VAL A 128 2.93 17.93 10.87
N GLN A 129 2.70 18.72 11.93
CA GLN A 129 2.27 20.11 11.85
C GLN A 129 2.68 20.86 13.12
N ASP A 130 3.28 22.04 12.96
CA ASP A 130 3.60 22.95 14.06
C ASP A 130 2.52 24.05 14.20
N ASN A 131 1.75 23.99 15.28
CA ASN A 131 0.84 25.05 15.73
C ASN A 131 1.40 25.77 16.99
N ASN A 132 2.70 25.61 17.25
CA ASN A 132 3.46 26.09 18.40
C ASN A 132 2.92 25.58 19.77
N ASN A 133 2.29 24.40 19.80
CA ASN A 133 1.65 23.83 20.99
C ASN A 133 1.80 22.29 21.02
N PRO A 134 2.92 21.73 21.51
CA PRO A 134 3.95 22.38 22.33
C PRO A 134 5.04 23.14 21.54
N GLY A 135 5.10 22.96 20.22
CA GLY A 135 6.02 23.59 19.28
C GLY A 135 7.23 22.72 18.92
N THR A 136 7.77 22.92 17.71
CA THR A 136 8.95 22.24 17.11
C THR A 136 9.95 21.69 18.15
N ALA A 137 10.42 22.53 19.08
CA ALA A 137 11.51 22.20 20.01
C ALA A 137 11.24 21.05 21.00
N ASN A 138 10.02 20.51 21.05
CA ASN A 138 9.66 19.34 21.87
C ASN A 138 9.78 18.03 21.09
N PHE A 139 9.72 18.11 19.76
CA PHE A 139 9.90 16.99 18.86
C PHE A 139 11.39 16.87 18.46
N LYS A 140 11.82 15.65 18.16
CA LYS A 140 13.21 15.34 17.74
C LYS A 140 13.31 15.00 16.25
N ILE A 141 12.15 14.88 15.61
CA ILE A 141 11.96 14.40 14.26
C ILE A 141 10.71 15.12 13.74
N HIS A 142 10.79 15.68 12.55
CA HIS A 142 9.70 16.40 11.89
C HIS A 142 9.43 15.75 10.55
N ALA A 143 8.18 15.84 10.09
CA ALA A 143 7.79 15.41 8.77
C ALA A 143 8.34 16.36 7.71
N ILE A 144 8.88 15.76 6.66
CA ILE A 144 9.13 16.38 5.36
C ILE A 144 7.83 16.35 4.56
N GLY A 145 7.09 15.23 4.67
CA GLY A 145 5.83 14.99 3.99
C GLY A 145 5.48 13.51 4.08
N GLY A 146 4.73 13.00 3.10
CA GLY A 146 4.33 11.61 3.07
C GLY A 146 3.68 11.22 1.75
N LEU A 147 3.47 9.92 1.58
CA LEU A 147 2.85 9.32 0.41
C LEU A 147 1.81 8.28 0.86
N VAL A 148 0.80 8.00 0.05
CA VAL A 148 -0.18 6.94 0.32
C VAL A 148 -0.33 6.07 -0.91
N PHE A 149 0.03 4.80 -0.77
CA PHE A 149 -0.11 3.78 -1.81
C PHE A 149 -1.37 2.95 -1.57
N TYR A 150 -2.19 2.78 -2.59
CA TYR A 150 -3.48 2.08 -2.50
C TYR A 150 -3.92 1.52 -3.86
N THR A 151 -4.95 0.67 -3.88
CA THR A 151 -5.69 0.38 -5.12
C THR A 151 -6.82 1.40 -5.27
N SER A 152 -6.90 2.04 -6.42
CA SER A 152 -7.96 2.99 -6.79
C SER A 152 -9.31 2.28 -7.04
N LYS A 153 -10.40 3.07 -7.15
CA LYS A 153 -11.73 2.56 -7.53
C LYS A 153 -11.97 2.61 -9.04
N ASP A 154 -11.40 3.60 -9.71
CA ASP A 154 -11.50 3.82 -11.16
C ASP A 154 -10.51 2.99 -11.98
N GLY A 155 -9.43 2.51 -11.35
CA GLY A 155 -8.33 1.80 -12.00
C GLY A 155 -7.11 2.66 -12.33
N THR A 156 -7.06 3.92 -11.87
CA THR A 156 -5.87 4.79 -11.94
C THR A 156 -4.68 4.13 -11.24
N THR A 157 -3.49 4.24 -11.86
CA THR A 157 -2.21 3.72 -11.34
C THR A 157 -1.09 4.70 -11.64
N GLY A 158 -0.13 4.83 -10.72
CA GLY A 158 0.81 5.97 -10.72
C GLY A 158 0.27 7.10 -9.83
N VAL A 159 0.69 8.34 -10.08
CA VAL A 159 0.18 9.50 -9.34
C VAL A 159 -1.34 9.66 -9.53
N ASP A 160 -2.06 9.85 -8.42
CA ASP A 160 -3.49 10.16 -8.38
C ASP A 160 -3.73 11.49 -7.65
N ASP A 161 -3.80 12.56 -8.44
CA ASP A 161 -4.14 13.93 -8.02
C ASP A 161 -5.64 14.12 -7.75
N SER A 162 -6.46 13.05 -7.76
CA SER A 162 -7.90 13.14 -7.44
C SER A 162 -8.23 12.80 -6.00
N LEU A 163 -7.29 12.22 -5.23
CA LEU A 163 -7.56 11.74 -3.87
C LEU A 163 -7.93 12.87 -2.89
N ASP A 164 -7.37 14.07 -3.07
CA ASP A 164 -7.64 15.26 -2.26
C ASP A 164 -8.83 16.10 -2.77
N SER A 165 -9.34 15.82 -3.98
CA SER A 165 -10.36 16.63 -4.69
C SER A 165 -11.75 16.67 -4.04
N GLY A 166 -11.96 15.91 -2.96
CA GLY A 166 -13.17 15.94 -2.13
C GLY A 166 -13.14 17.03 -1.06
N SER A 167 -14.07 16.97 -0.11
CA SER A 167 -13.94 17.68 1.16
C SER A 167 -13.07 16.88 2.14
N THR A 168 -12.59 17.53 3.21
CA THR A 168 -11.89 16.83 4.31
C THR A 168 -12.74 15.72 4.94
N ALA A 169 -14.07 15.80 4.85
CA ALA A 169 -14.99 14.78 5.35
C ALA A 169 -15.13 13.57 4.40
N ASP A 170 -14.81 13.74 3.11
CA ASP A 170 -14.75 12.62 2.15
C ASP A 170 -13.42 11.85 2.32
N GLY A 171 -12.34 12.54 2.72
CA GLY A 171 -11.05 11.91 3.03
C GLY A 171 -10.53 11.08 1.86
N TYR A 172 -10.20 9.81 2.09
CA TYR A 172 -9.80 8.89 1.03
C TYR A 172 -10.97 8.21 0.31
N THR A 173 -12.21 8.41 0.75
CA THR A 173 -13.38 7.77 0.12
C THR A 173 -13.61 8.22 -1.32
N THR A 174 -12.97 9.31 -1.76
CA THR A 174 -12.95 9.84 -3.13
C THR A 174 -12.58 8.75 -4.16
N ASN A 175 -11.37 8.18 -4.08
CA ASN A 175 -10.91 7.13 -5.01
C ASN A 175 -10.28 5.88 -4.35
N MET A 176 -10.15 5.80 -3.02
CA MET A 176 -9.47 4.65 -2.38
C MET A 176 -10.36 3.41 -2.22
N ASN A 177 -9.88 2.25 -2.66
CA ASN A 177 -10.53 0.97 -2.43
C ASN A 177 -10.06 0.31 -1.12
N PHE A 178 -10.81 0.50 -0.04
CA PHE A 178 -10.48 -0.03 1.29
C PHE A 178 -10.48 -1.57 1.40
N ASP A 179 -11.07 -2.31 0.45
CA ASP A 179 -10.99 -3.78 0.41
C ASP A 179 -9.58 -4.29 0.02
N LYS A 180 -8.62 -3.38 -0.21
CA LYS A 180 -7.22 -3.65 -0.60
C LYS A 180 -6.24 -3.10 0.45
N PRO A 181 -4.98 -3.55 0.44
CA PRO A 181 -3.95 -2.98 1.30
C PRO A 181 -3.73 -1.49 1.00
N VAL A 182 -3.47 -0.73 2.06
CA VAL A 182 -3.07 0.67 2.01
C VAL A 182 -1.78 0.82 2.80
N SER A 183 -0.77 1.50 2.25
CA SER A 183 0.45 1.90 2.95
C SER A 183 0.56 3.42 2.99
N LYS A 184 0.50 4.02 4.19
CA LYS A 184 0.85 5.44 4.41
C LYS A 184 2.34 5.50 4.75
N TYR A 185 3.13 6.19 3.93
CA TYR A 185 4.54 6.52 4.18
C TYR A 185 4.63 7.91 4.81
N LEU A 186 5.43 8.02 5.87
CA LEU A 186 5.80 9.28 6.51
C LEU A 186 7.30 9.51 6.28
N LEU A 187 7.63 10.59 5.57
CA LEU A 187 8.99 10.99 5.23
C LEU A 187 9.52 11.88 6.36
N ALA A 188 10.59 11.46 7.05
CA ALA A 188 11.09 12.15 8.23
C ALA A 188 12.50 12.73 8.07
N ASP A 189 12.76 13.85 8.76
CA ASP A 189 14.03 14.59 8.67
C ASP A 189 15.29 13.82 9.09
N ASN A 190 15.14 12.68 9.77
CA ASN A 190 16.22 11.77 10.15
C ASN A 190 16.59 10.76 9.05
N GLY A 191 16.08 10.94 7.83
CA GLY A 191 16.34 10.05 6.70
C GLY A 191 15.72 8.67 6.88
N VAL A 192 14.57 8.59 7.55
CA VAL A 192 13.82 7.34 7.73
C VAL A 192 12.44 7.50 7.10
N VAL A 193 12.04 6.52 6.29
CA VAL A 193 10.63 6.35 5.90
C VAL A 193 9.96 5.48 6.95
N TYR A 194 8.94 6.01 7.62
CA TYR A 194 8.06 5.22 8.46
C TYR A 194 6.82 4.80 7.65
N GLU A 195 6.25 3.64 7.97
CA GLU A 195 5.13 3.03 7.25
C GLU A 195 4.04 2.56 8.23
N LEU A 196 2.80 2.97 7.95
CA LEU A 196 1.58 2.43 8.54
C LEU A 196 0.84 1.62 7.46
N LYS A 197 0.54 0.35 7.77
CA LYS A 197 -0.18 -0.57 6.89
C LYS A 197 -1.61 -0.78 7.38
N SER A 198 -2.59 -0.52 6.52
CA SER A 198 -4.02 -0.63 6.83
C SER A 198 -4.83 -1.08 5.60
N GLY A 199 -6.12 -0.74 5.53
CA GLY A 199 -7.03 -1.21 4.48
C GLY A 199 -7.56 -2.63 4.76
N ASN A 200 -7.67 -3.44 3.71
CA ASN A 200 -8.13 -4.84 3.76
C ASN A 200 -9.51 -5.02 4.45
N GLY A 201 -10.44 -4.10 4.20
CA GLY A 201 -11.77 -4.03 4.82
C GLY A 201 -11.87 -3.02 5.98
N THR A 202 -10.75 -2.44 6.42
CA THR A 202 -10.71 -1.32 7.35
C THR A 202 -10.67 0.01 6.58
N THR A 203 -11.55 0.96 6.90
CA THR A 203 -11.49 2.33 6.36
C THR A 203 -10.18 3.00 6.75
N VAL A 204 -9.60 3.78 5.84
CA VAL A 204 -8.41 4.61 6.10
C VAL A 204 -8.75 6.05 5.71
N ASP A 205 -8.21 7.01 6.44
CA ASP A 205 -8.38 8.44 6.19
C ASP A 205 -7.06 9.21 6.42
N PRO A 206 -7.01 10.52 6.11
CA PRO A 206 -5.82 11.33 6.33
C PRO A 206 -5.37 11.42 7.79
N LEU A 207 -6.27 11.24 8.78
CA LEU A 207 -5.96 11.29 10.22
C LEU A 207 -5.47 9.95 10.79
N THR A 208 -5.76 8.84 10.13
CA THR A 208 -5.36 7.49 10.56
C THR A 208 -3.85 7.43 10.81
N GLY A 209 -3.45 7.06 12.03
CA GLY A 209 -2.06 7.03 12.50
C GLY A 209 -1.53 8.31 13.17
N PHE A 210 -2.36 9.36 13.32
CA PHE A 210 -1.95 10.65 13.87
C PHE A 210 -2.73 11.05 15.11
N GLY A 211 -2.07 11.79 16.01
CA GLY A 211 -2.68 12.43 17.18
C GLY A 211 -2.47 13.94 17.16
N GLU A 212 -3.29 14.67 17.92
CA GLU A 212 -3.10 16.10 18.21
C GLU A 212 -2.50 16.23 19.62
N TYR A 213 -1.92 17.39 19.95
CA TYR A 213 -1.77 17.85 21.33
C TYR A 213 -2.99 18.70 21.76
N ASN A 214 -3.07 19.11 23.03
CA ASN A 214 -4.01 20.18 23.40
C ASN A 214 -3.49 21.55 22.96
N ASN A 215 -4.38 22.54 22.85
CA ASN A 215 -4.12 23.97 22.57
C ASN A 215 -3.19 24.70 23.59
N ASN A 216 -2.53 23.97 24.49
CA ASN A 216 -1.55 24.44 25.47
C ASN A 216 -0.26 23.60 25.47
N GLY A 217 -0.08 22.70 24.50
CA GLY A 217 1.06 21.79 24.40
C GLY A 217 1.07 20.62 25.39
N THR A 218 -0.03 20.34 26.11
CA THR A 218 -0.12 19.15 26.98
C THR A 218 -0.78 17.98 26.27
N GLU A 219 -0.40 16.74 26.62
CA GLU A 219 -0.98 15.52 26.05
C GLU A 219 -2.52 15.50 26.18
N THR A 220 -3.19 15.06 25.12
CA THR A 220 -4.65 14.92 25.05
C THR A 220 -5.07 13.45 24.93
N THR A 221 -6.38 13.19 25.04
CA THR A 221 -6.98 11.87 24.80
C THR A 221 -7.08 11.52 23.32
N TYR A 222 -6.91 12.49 22.41
CA TYR A 222 -6.79 12.23 20.97
C TYR A 222 -5.36 11.78 20.64
N LYS A 223 -5.08 10.51 20.91
CA LYS A 223 -3.82 9.82 20.58
C LYS A 223 -3.92 9.15 19.19
N PRO A 224 -2.78 8.84 18.52
CA PRO A 224 -2.78 7.95 17.36
C PRO A 224 -3.53 6.65 17.66
N ASP A 225 -4.34 6.19 16.70
CA ASP A 225 -5.07 4.92 16.78
C ASP A 225 -4.17 3.72 16.42
N GLN A 226 -3.13 3.97 15.64
CA GLN A 226 -2.15 3.02 15.11
C GLN A 226 -0.76 3.66 15.10
N ASP A 227 0.26 2.95 15.56
CA ASP A 227 1.65 3.39 15.45
C ASP A 227 2.17 3.19 14.02
N PHE A 228 2.97 4.14 13.52
CA PHE A 228 3.81 3.91 12.35
C PHE A 228 5.01 3.01 12.73
N THR A 229 5.50 2.22 11.79
CA THR A 229 6.69 1.35 11.95
C THR A 229 7.82 1.82 11.04
N VAL A 230 9.07 1.36 11.23
CA VAL A 230 10.13 1.62 10.23
C VAL A 230 9.77 0.86 8.95
N SER A 231 9.77 1.53 7.80
CA SER A 231 9.42 0.91 6.52
C SER A 231 10.35 -0.25 6.20
N ASN A 232 9.78 -1.30 5.60
CA ASN A 232 10.57 -2.41 5.05
C ASN A 232 10.97 -2.15 3.59
N ASP A 233 10.52 -1.04 2.98
CA ASP A 233 11.03 -0.56 1.71
C ASP A 233 12.35 0.20 1.91
N SER A 234 13.45 -0.53 1.76
CA SER A 234 14.79 0.05 1.76
C SER A 234 15.07 0.91 0.53
N ALA A 235 14.35 0.75 -0.59
CA ALA A 235 14.50 1.63 -1.75
C ALA A 235 13.87 2.99 -1.47
N ALA A 236 12.69 3.04 -0.83
CA ALA A 236 12.09 4.30 -0.39
C ALA A 236 12.96 5.03 0.64
N THR A 237 13.59 4.27 1.55
CA THR A 237 14.48 4.84 2.57
C THR A 237 15.78 5.35 1.95
N ASN A 238 16.40 4.60 1.04
CA ASN A 238 17.60 5.05 0.32
C ASN A 238 17.31 6.30 -0.52
N GLU A 239 16.20 6.33 -1.28
CA GLU A 239 15.84 7.51 -2.07
C GLU A 239 15.67 8.75 -1.17
N LEU A 240 14.98 8.62 -0.03
CA LEU A 240 14.86 9.73 0.92
C LEU A 240 16.22 10.16 1.46
N GLN A 241 17.17 9.25 1.68
CA GLN A 241 18.53 9.61 2.13
C GLN A 241 19.32 10.32 1.03
N ASP A 242 19.29 9.81 -0.21
CA ASP A 242 19.95 10.40 -1.38
C ASP A 242 19.41 11.82 -1.67
N LEU A 243 18.10 12.04 -1.52
CA LEU A 243 17.46 13.36 -1.65
C LEU A 243 17.77 14.32 -0.48
N LEU A 244 18.28 13.80 0.65
CA LEU A 244 18.64 14.59 1.83
C LEU A 244 20.14 14.81 2.01
N GLU A 245 21.02 14.20 1.20
CA GLU A 245 22.46 14.52 1.20
C GLU A 245 22.81 16.02 1.01
N PRO A 246 22.02 16.86 0.28
CA PRO A 246 22.35 18.27 0.09
C PRO A 246 22.18 19.21 1.30
N TYR A 247 21.65 18.75 2.45
CA TYR A 247 21.11 19.58 3.55
C TYR A 247 21.82 19.39 4.91
#